data_AF-A0A3L6Q9U3-F1
#
_entry.id   AF-A0A3L6Q9U3-F1
#
_cell.length_a   1.000
_cell.length_b   1.000
_cell.length_c   1.000
_cell.angle_alpha   90.00
_cell.angle_beta   90.00
_cell.angle_gamma   90.00
#
_symmetry.space_group_name_H-M   'P 1'
#
loop_
_entity.id
_entity.type
_entity.pdbx_description
1 polymer ?
#
loop_
_entity_poly.entity_id
_entity_poly.type
_entity_poly.pdbx_seq_one_letter_code
_entity_poly.pdbx_strand_id
1 'polypeptide(L)'
;MSAWVRYDANASTLSATLRFDDQPGLGIYNVSAPVDLRAEELPRQGAAGFSAATRDYVESHQILSWSFESTLTNVAVINKTGKWLPLLLLVFLLVSLQ
;
A
#
# COMPACT_ATOMS: atom_id res chain seq x y z
N MET A 1 6.87 18.78 16.44
CA MET A 1 6.12 18.60 15.19
C MET A 1 5.93 17.11 14.99
N SER A 2 4.72 16.72 14.62
CA SER A 2 4.37 15.35 14.31
C SER A 2 3.89 15.29 12.87
N ALA A 3 4.38 14.29 12.14
CA ALA A 3 4.00 14.06 10.75
C ALA A 3 3.59 12.60 10.54
N TRP A 4 2.65 12.39 9.62
CA TRP A 4 2.19 11.08 9.22
C TRP A 4 2.16 11.00 7.70
N VAL A 5 2.63 9.88 7.17
CA VAL A 5 2.50 9.53 5.75
C VAL A 5 1.66 8.27 5.65
N ARG A 6 0.62 8.30 4.83
CA ARG A 6 -0.26 7.15 4.61
C ARG A 6 -0.41 6.90 3.12
N TYR A 7 -0.28 5.62 2.75
CA TYR A 7 -0.65 5.14 1.42
C TYR A 7 -1.86 4.22 1.54
N ASP A 8 -2.93 4.53 0.81
CA ASP A 8 -4.08 3.65 0.61
C ASP A 8 -3.93 2.96 -0.75
N ALA A 9 -3.63 1.66 -0.73
CA ALA A 9 -3.41 0.87 -1.94
C ALA A 9 -4.70 0.59 -2.72
N ASN A 10 -5.88 0.63 -2.09
CA ASN A 10 -7.15 0.44 -2.78
C ASN A 10 -7.53 1.71 -3.55
N ALA A 11 -7.34 2.87 -2.92
CA ALA A 11 -7.58 4.18 -3.53
C ALA A 11 -6.40 4.69 -4.38
N SER A 12 -5.24 4.00 -4.36
CA SER A 12 -3.98 4.46 -4.97
C SER A 12 -3.67 5.92 -4.60
N THR A 13 -3.78 6.25 -3.32
CA THR A 13 -3.66 7.62 -2.82
C THR A 13 -2.58 7.70 -1.75
N LEU A 14 -1.64 8.62 -1.94
CA LEU A 14 -0.62 8.98 -0.97
C LEU A 14 -1.02 10.29 -0.30
N SER A 15 -1.00 10.34 1.03
CA SER A 15 -1.22 11.55 1.81
C SER A 15 -0.13 11.78 2.84
N ALA A 16 0.14 13.05 3.10
CA ALA A 16 1.05 13.51 4.13
C ALA A 16 0.37 14.58 4.98
N THR A 17 0.45 14.40 6.30
CA THR A 17 -0.17 15.26 7.30
C THR A 17 0.90 15.80 8.25
N LEU A 18 0.85 17.09 8.58
CA LEU A 18 1.76 17.77 9.51
C LEU A 18 0.98 18.51 10.59
N ARG A 19 1.49 18.43 11.83
CA ARG A 19 0.97 19.16 13.00
C ARG A 19 2.11 19.77 13.82
N PHE A 20 1.90 21.00 14.28
CA PHE A 20 2.73 21.66 15.30
C PHE A 20 2.20 21.30 16.69
N ASP A 21 2.95 20.48 17.42
CA ASP A 21 2.50 19.93 18.72
C ASP A 21 2.50 20.99 19.83
N ASP A 22 3.35 21.99 19.69
CA ASP A 22 3.52 23.16 20.56
C ASP A 22 2.54 24.31 20.24
N GLN A 23 1.93 24.29 19.06
CA GLN A 23 0.98 25.30 18.61
C GLN A 23 -0.32 24.66 18.07
N PRO A 24 -1.14 24.04 18.94
CA PRO A 24 -2.34 23.32 18.51
C PRO A 24 -3.40 24.21 17.81
N GLY A 25 -3.35 25.54 18.00
CA GLY A 25 -4.23 26.50 17.34
C GLY A 25 -3.95 26.73 15.86
N LEU A 26 -2.79 26.32 15.34
CA LEU A 26 -2.45 26.43 13.91
C LEU A 26 -3.15 25.37 13.05
N GLY A 27 -3.78 24.37 13.67
CA GLY A 27 -4.49 23.30 12.98
C GLY A 27 -3.57 22.26 12.35
N ILE A 28 -4.10 21.55 11.36
CA ILE A 28 -3.44 20.43 10.67
C ILE A 28 -3.27 20.77 9.20
N TYR A 29 -2.07 20.55 8.67
CA TYR A 29 -1.78 20.68 7.24
C TYR A 29 -1.83 19.30 6.59
N ASN A 30 -2.52 19.18 5.46
CA ASN A 30 -2.68 17.92 4.74
C ASN A 30 -2.50 18.13 3.23
N VAL A 31 -1.77 17.23 2.60
CA VAL A 31 -1.64 17.14 1.14
C VAL A 31 -1.86 15.71 0.72
N SER A 32 -2.57 15.51 -0.39
CA SER A 32 -2.80 14.18 -0.96
C SER A 32 -2.74 14.18 -2.48
N ALA A 33 -2.24 13.10 -3.05
CA ALA A 33 -2.15 12.92 -4.49
C ALA A 33 -2.50 11.48 -4.89
N PRO A 34 -3.17 11.27 -6.03
CA PRO A 34 -3.31 9.95 -6.62
C PRO A 34 -1.96 9.51 -7.20
N VAL A 35 -1.48 8.34 -6.77
CA VAL A 35 -0.23 7.71 -7.24
C VAL A 35 -0.41 6.20 -7.18
N ASP A 36 -0.22 5.50 -8.29
CA ASP A 36 -0.19 4.02 -8.30
C ASP A 36 1.26 3.53 -8.15
N LEU A 37 1.68 3.28 -6.91
CA LEU A 37 3.04 2.81 -6.61
C LEU A 37 3.40 1.46 -7.28
N ARG A 38 2.43 0.73 -7.84
CA ARG A 38 2.69 -0.51 -8.60
C ARG A 38 3.06 -0.23 -10.06
N ALA A 39 2.63 0.91 -10.59
CA ALA A 39 2.86 1.30 -11.98
C ALA A 39 4.18 2.05 -12.17
N GLU A 40 4.69 2.71 -11.12
CA GLU A 40 5.86 3.60 -11.14
C GLU A 40 7.23 2.89 -11.24
N GLU A 41 7.29 1.69 -11.84
CA GLU A 41 8.52 0.88 -11.98
C GLU A 41 9.29 0.65 -10.64
N LEU A 42 8.61 0.84 -9.51
CA LEU A 42 9.23 0.71 -8.21
C LEU A 42 9.64 -0.75 -7.95
N PRO A 43 10.83 -0.98 -7.39
CA PRO A 43 11.24 -2.31 -6.99
C PRO A 43 10.23 -2.92 -6.01
N ARG A 44 10.01 -4.24 -6.11
CA ARG A 44 9.12 -4.98 -5.19
C ARG A 44 9.51 -4.87 -3.71
N GLN A 45 10.75 -4.49 -3.43
CA GLN A 45 11.28 -4.28 -2.09
C GLN A 45 11.92 -2.89 -2.04
N GLY A 46 11.63 -2.15 -0.98
CA GLY A 46 12.18 -0.82 -0.76
C GLY A 46 12.54 -0.61 0.71
N ALA A 47 13.29 0.45 0.98
CA ALA A 47 13.58 0.91 2.33
C ALA A 47 12.72 2.13 2.65
N ALA A 48 12.17 2.18 3.86
CA ALA A 48 11.56 3.37 4.42
C ALA A 48 12.56 4.04 5.37
N GLY A 49 12.71 5.36 5.26
CA GLY A 49 13.67 6.10 6.07
C GLY A 49 13.54 7.61 5.88
N PHE A 50 14.51 8.33 6.43
CA PHE A 50 14.56 9.78 6.42
C PHE A 50 15.81 10.26 5.69
N SER A 51 15.69 11.36 4.95
CA SER A 51 16.81 12.11 4.41
C SER A 51 16.63 13.58 4.78
N ALA A 52 17.71 14.22 5.21
CA ALA A 52 17.73 15.65 5.47
C ALA A 52 19.04 16.24 4.96
N ALA A 53 19.00 17.51 4.56
CA ALA A 53 20.15 18.23 4.06
C ALA A 53 20.05 19.67 4.52
N THR A 54 21.20 20.27 4.80
CA THR A 54 21.33 21.71 5.01
C THR A 54 22.01 22.34 3.81
N ARG A 55 21.93 23.66 3.68
CA ARG A 55 22.64 24.41 2.64
C ARG A 55 23.45 25.55 3.27
N ASP A 56 23.16 26.79 2.88
CA ASP A 56 23.90 27.98 3.30
C ASP A 56 23.59 28.40 4.74
N TYR A 57 22.52 27.84 5.32
CA TYR A 57 22.10 28.05 6.71
C TYR A 57 22.19 26.75 7.51
N VAL A 58 22.35 26.91 8.82
CA VAL A 58 22.44 25.80 9.77
C VAL A 58 21.06 25.51 10.36
N GLU A 59 20.66 24.25 10.27
CA GLU A 59 19.40 23.75 10.81
C GLU A 59 19.63 22.33 11.36
N SER A 60 18.84 21.96 12.37
CA SER A 60 18.92 20.65 13.02
C SER A 60 17.71 19.81 12.62
N HIS A 61 17.98 18.68 11.98
CA HIS A 61 16.95 17.72 11.55
C HIS A 61 16.97 16.49 12.46
N GLN A 62 16.21 16.53 13.54
CA GLN A 62 16.18 15.47 14.55
C GLN A 62 14.86 14.70 14.54
N ILE A 63 14.95 13.38 14.39
CA ILE A 63 13.81 12.47 14.52
C ILE A 63 13.76 11.97 15.97
N LEU A 64 12.75 12.40 16.74
CA LEU A 64 12.60 12.04 18.16
C LEU A 64 11.96 10.66 18.36
N SER A 65 11.05 10.29 17.47
CA SER A 65 10.40 8.99 17.45
C SER A 65 9.95 8.67 16.02
N TRP A 66 9.90 7.39 15.69
CA TRP A 66 9.38 6.92 14.43
C TRP A 66 8.76 5.53 14.58
N SER A 67 7.74 5.26 13.78
CA SER A 67 7.17 3.94 13.59
C SER A 67 6.76 3.79 12.12
N PHE A 68 6.83 2.57 11.63
CA PHE A 68 6.44 2.24 10.27
C PHE A 68 5.64 0.93 10.28
N GLU A 69 4.52 0.93 9.58
CA GLU A 69 3.66 -0.23 9.42
C GLU A 69 3.28 -0.37 7.95
N SER A 70 3.35 -1.60 7.45
CA SER A 70 2.91 -1.96 6.11
C SER A 70 2.34 -3.36 6.12
N THR A 71 1.24 -3.57 5.40
CA THR A 71 0.59 -4.86 5.24
C THR A 71 0.48 -5.22 3.76
N LEU A 72 0.68 -6.49 3.44
CA LEU A 72 0.50 -7.04 2.11
C LEU A 72 -0.76 -7.92 2.11
N THR A 73 -1.79 -7.52 1.38
CA THR A 73 -2.96 -8.37 1.18
C THR A 73 -2.62 -9.46 0.17
N ASN A 74 -2.39 -10.68 0.65
CA ASN A 74 -2.26 -11.84 -0.23
C ASN A 74 -3.66 -12.22 -0.73
N VAL A 75 -3.99 -11.88 -1.97
CA VAL A 75 -5.22 -12.39 -2.60
C VAL A 75 -4.95 -13.86 -2.97
N ALA A 76 -5.43 -14.78 -2.14
CA ALA A 76 -5.37 -16.20 -2.44
C ALA A 76 -6.18 -16.46 -3.72
N VAL A 77 -5.48 -16.82 -4.81
CA VAL A 77 -6.12 -17.32 -6.02
C VAL A 77 -6.64 -18.73 -5.71
N ILE A 78 -7.89 -18.81 -5.25
CA ILE A 78 -8.59 -20.09 -5.13
C ILE A 78 -8.89 -20.62 -6.53
N ASN A 79 -8.03 -21.51 -7.02
CA ASN A 79 -8.31 -22.32 -8.20
C ASN A 79 -9.44 -23.30 -7.86
N LYS A 80 -10.67 -23.00 -8.30
CA LYS A 80 -11.74 -24.00 -8.29
C LYS A 80 -11.43 -25.05 -9.37
N THR A 81 -10.57 -26.01 -9.07
CA THR A 81 -10.36 -27.18 -9.93
C THR A 81 -11.66 -27.98 -10.03
N GLY A 82 -12.31 -27.88 -11.20
CA GLY A 82 -12.93 -29.02 -11.85
C GLY A 82 -14.16 -29.66 -11.21
N LYS A 83 -15.22 -28.90 -10.89
CA LYS A 83 -16.56 -29.50 -10.64
C LYS A 83 -17.23 -30.11 -11.89
N TRP A 84 -16.59 -30.00 -13.06
CA TRP A 84 -17.16 -30.38 -14.36
C TRP A 84 -16.66 -31.73 -14.87
N LEU A 85 -15.57 -32.27 -14.31
CA LEU A 85 -15.07 -33.61 -14.63
C LEU A 85 -16.10 -34.73 -14.42
N PRO A 86 -16.84 -34.80 -13.29
CA PRO A 86 -17.84 -35.85 -13.11
C PRO A 86 -19.05 -35.68 -14.04
N LEU A 87 -19.41 -34.45 -14.39
CA LEU A 87 -20.52 -34.16 -15.32
C LEU A 87 -20.14 -34.57 -16.76
N LEU A 88 -18.91 -34.29 -17.18
CA LEU A 88 -18.41 -34.71 -18.50
C LEU A 88 -18.32 -36.23 -18.62
N LEU A 89 -17.87 -36.91 -17.55
CA LEU A 89 -17.83 -38.38 -17.50
C LEU A 89 -19.22 -39.00 -17.58
N LEU A 90 -20.21 -38.42 -16.89
CA LEU A 90 -21.60 -38.89 -16.93
C LEU A 90 -22.19 -38.73 -18.34
N VAL A 91 -21.98 -37.59 -18.99
CA VAL A 91 -22.44 -37.37 -20.37
C VAL A 91 -21.77 -38.34 -21.35
N PHE A 92 -20.46 -38.56 -21.21
CA PHE A 92 -19.72 -39.51 -22.06
C PHE A 92 -20.23 -40.95 -21.90
N LEU A 93 -20.51 -41.38 -20.67
CA LEU A 93 -21.10 -42.69 -20.38
C LEU A 93 -22.51 -42.85 -20.98
N LEU A 94 -23.34 -41.79 -20.93
CA LEU A 94 -24.67 -41.81 -21.54
C LEU A 94 -24.62 -41.92 -23.07
N VAL A 95 -23.71 -41.20 -23.72
CA VAL A 95 -23.57 -41.23 -25.19
C VAL A 95 -23.03 -42.58 -25.68
N SER A 96 -22.21 -43.26 -24.88
CA SER A 96 -21.61 -44.56 -25.26
C SER A 96 -22.58 -45.75 -25.13
N LEU A 97 -23.77 -45.54 -24.55
CA LEU A 97 -24.76 -46.59 -24.31
C LEU A 97 -25.93 -46.58 -25.32
N GLN A 98 -25.84 -45.75 -26.36
CA GLN A 98 -26.87 -45.58 -27.40
C GLN A 98 -26.31 -45.99 -28.76
#